data_AF-A0A529QQC4-F1
#
_entry.id   AF-A0A529QQC4-F1
#
_cell.length_a   1.000
_cell.length_b   1.000
_cell.length_c   1.000
_cell.angle_alpha   90.00
_cell.angle_beta   90.00
_cell.angle_gamma   90.00
#
_symmetry.space_group_name_H-M   'P 1'
#
loop_
_entity.id
_entity.type
_entity.pdbx_description
1 polymer ?
#
loop_
_entity_poly.entity_id
_entity_poly.type
_entity_poly.pdbx_seq_one_letter_code
_entity_poly.pdbx_strand_id
1 'polypeptide(L)'
;VKGADPRRILLMTFSRRAAAEMAKRVERIAGEVLGRDAAIIADALAWAGTFHGIGARLLRDYAEQIGLDPAFTIHDREDSADLMNLARHELGFSKTESRFPTKGTCLQIYSRAVNAQAPLGEVLGSAFPWCAAWAEQLKELFAAYVEAKQAQNVLDYDDLLLYWAQMAAEPEIAAHLGSRFDHVLVDEYQDTNRLQASILLALKPDGAGLTVVGDDAQSIYSFRAAEVRNILDFPKQFAQAAAVVMLERNYRSTETILAAANRVIGEASERFTKNLWTERRSSHRPQLVSVRDEAEQANYVCQAILAEREAGTALKAQAVLF
;
A
#
# COMPACT_ATOMS: atom_id res chain seq x y z
N VAL A 1 1.40 -24.51 -26.30
CA VAL A 1 0.28 -23.80 -25.61
C VAL A 1 0.53 -22.30 -25.80
N LYS A 2 -0.43 -21.52 -26.33
CA LYS A 2 -0.32 -20.06 -26.45
C LYS A 2 -0.85 -19.41 -25.16
N GLY A 3 -0.07 -19.44 -24.08
CA GLY A 3 -0.42 -18.86 -22.79
C GLY A 3 0.80 -18.74 -21.88
N ALA A 4 0.79 -17.81 -20.93
CA ALA A 4 1.85 -17.65 -19.93
C ALA A 4 1.84 -18.81 -18.91
N ASP A 5 2.99 -19.14 -18.35
CA ASP A 5 3.08 -20.07 -17.22
C ASP A 5 2.54 -19.38 -15.96
N PRO A 6 1.46 -19.89 -15.34
CA PRO A 6 0.88 -19.28 -14.14
C PRO A 6 1.90 -19.08 -13.01
N ARG A 7 2.88 -19.98 -12.87
CA ARG A 7 3.91 -19.93 -11.82
C ARG A 7 4.90 -18.77 -12.00
N ARG A 8 4.88 -18.14 -13.17
CA ARG A 8 5.72 -16.99 -13.55
C ARG A 8 4.90 -15.68 -13.53
N ILE A 9 3.77 -15.65 -12.83
CA ILE A 9 2.95 -14.46 -12.60
C ILE A 9 3.06 -14.04 -11.13
N LEU A 10 3.44 -12.79 -10.89
CA LEU A 10 3.45 -12.15 -9.58
C LEU A 10 2.26 -11.18 -9.48
N LEU A 11 1.42 -11.34 -8.46
CA LEU A 11 0.28 -10.46 -8.19
C LEU A 11 0.48 -9.77 -6.84
N MET A 12 0.50 -8.44 -6.86
CA MET A 12 0.79 -7.62 -5.69
C MET A 12 -0.36 -6.66 -5.38
N THR A 13 -0.71 -6.57 -4.10
CA THR A 13 -1.79 -5.71 -3.61
C THR A 13 -1.38 -4.92 -2.38
N PHE A 14 -2.19 -3.92 -2.02
CA PHE A 14 -1.96 -3.16 -0.80
C PHE A 14 -2.46 -3.88 0.47
N SER A 15 -3.56 -4.65 0.38
CA SER A 15 -4.19 -5.30 1.55
C SER A 15 -4.29 -6.81 1.43
N ARG A 16 -4.12 -7.50 2.58
CA ARG A 16 -4.30 -8.96 2.68
C ARG A 16 -5.70 -9.38 2.22
N ARG A 17 -6.72 -8.55 2.50
CA ARG A 17 -8.09 -8.78 2.06
C ARG A 17 -8.21 -8.74 0.53
N ALA A 18 -7.62 -7.74 -0.13
CA ALA A 18 -7.61 -7.65 -1.59
C ALA A 18 -6.88 -8.83 -2.23
N ALA A 19 -5.72 -9.22 -1.68
CA ALA A 19 -4.99 -10.40 -2.16
C ALA A 19 -5.84 -11.68 -2.07
N ALA A 20 -6.47 -11.93 -0.91
CA ALA A 20 -7.31 -13.10 -0.71
C ALA A 20 -8.57 -13.09 -1.59
N GLU A 21 -9.15 -11.91 -1.85
CA GLU A 21 -10.32 -11.75 -2.71
C GLU A 21 -9.97 -12.03 -4.17
N MET A 22 -8.86 -11.48 -4.65
CA MET A 22 -8.35 -11.75 -6.00
C MET A 22 -7.97 -13.22 -6.20
N ALA A 23 -7.28 -13.83 -5.23
CA ALA A 23 -6.95 -15.25 -5.30
C ALA A 23 -8.21 -16.12 -5.47
N LYS A 24 -9.24 -15.91 -4.64
CA LYS A 24 -10.53 -16.62 -4.76
C LYS A 24 -11.21 -16.39 -6.11
N ARG A 25 -11.14 -15.18 -6.67
CA ARG A 25 -11.69 -14.89 -8.01
C ARG A 25 -10.95 -15.65 -9.09
N VAL A 26 -9.62 -15.65 -9.04
CA VAL A 26 -8.77 -16.35 -10.01
C VAL A 26 -9.02 -17.85 -9.93
N GLU A 27 -9.07 -18.44 -8.72
CA GLU A 27 -9.40 -19.87 -8.53
C GLU A 27 -10.76 -20.23 -9.13
N ARG A 28 -11.78 -19.41 -8.88
CA ARG A 28 -13.13 -19.65 -9.40
C ARG A 28 -13.16 -19.61 -10.93
N ILE A 29 -12.60 -18.56 -11.54
CA ILE A 29 -12.57 -18.41 -13.00
C ILE A 29 -11.72 -19.53 -13.64
N ALA A 30 -10.58 -19.86 -13.04
CA ALA A 30 -9.75 -20.97 -13.49
C ALA A 30 -10.46 -22.32 -13.37
N GLY A 31 -11.20 -22.56 -12.29
CA GLY A 31 -11.99 -23.77 -12.13
C GLY A 31 -13.07 -23.90 -13.20
N GLU A 32 -13.73 -22.78 -13.54
CA GLU A 32 -14.75 -22.72 -14.61
C GLU A 32 -14.15 -22.96 -16.01
N VAL A 33 -12.94 -22.45 -16.28
CA VAL A 33 -12.32 -22.47 -17.63
C VAL A 33 -11.39 -23.66 -17.86
N LEU A 34 -10.58 -24.04 -16.86
CA LEU A 34 -9.48 -25.03 -16.97
C LEU A 34 -9.81 -26.39 -16.35
N GLY A 35 -10.88 -26.50 -15.56
CA GLY A 35 -11.32 -27.76 -14.97
C GLY A 35 -10.21 -28.47 -14.17
N ARG A 36 -9.75 -29.64 -14.66
CA ARG A 36 -8.74 -30.47 -13.98
C ARG A 36 -7.36 -29.83 -13.90
N ASP A 37 -7.02 -28.90 -14.80
CA ASP A 37 -5.71 -28.22 -14.81
C ASP A 37 -5.66 -27.03 -13.82
N ALA A 38 -6.76 -26.76 -13.09
CA ALA A 38 -6.83 -25.69 -12.10
C ALA A 38 -5.83 -25.86 -10.94
N ALA A 39 -5.33 -27.07 -10.67
CA ALA A 39 -4.29 -27.30 -9.66
C ALA A 39 -3.02 -26.48 -9.91
N ILE A 40 -2.66 -26.24 -11.18
CA ILE A 40 -1.50 -25.41 -11.56
C ILE A 40 -1.71 -23.94 -11.14
N ILE A 41 -2.97 -23.48 -11.06
CA ILE A 41 -3.32 -22.13 -10.65
C ILE A 41 -3.17 -21.95 -9.13
N ALA A 42 -3.42 -22.99 -8.33
CA ALA A 42 -3.18 -22.92 -6.90
C ALA A 42 -1.69 -22.65 -6.59
N ASP A 43 -0.78 -23.32 -7.29
CA ASP A 43 0.67 -23.07 -7.16
C ASP A 43 1.06 -21.66 -7.61
N ALA A 44 0.43 -21.15 -8.66
CA ALA A 44 0.64 -19.79 -9.15
C ALA A 44 0.21 -18.72 -8.14
N LEU A 45 -0.90 -18.94 -7.46
CA LEU A 45 -1.42 -18.04 -6.44
C LEU A 45 -0.54 -17.97 -5.19
N ALA A 46 0.45 -18.85 -5.05
CA ALA A 46 1.48 -18.69 -4.03
C ALA A 46 2.26 -17.36 -4.18
N TRP A 47 2.30 -16.78 -5.38
CA TRP A 47 2.88 -15.47 -5.66
C TRP A 47 1.83 -14.35 -5.78
N ALA A 48 0.66 -14.54 -5.16
CA ALA A 48 -0.34 -13.50 -4.96
C ALA A 48 -0.34 -13.04 -3.50
N GLY A 49 -0.07 -11.76 -3.25
CA GLY A 49 0.03 -11.26 -1.88
C GLY A 49 0.21 -9.75 -1.77
N THR A 50 0.45 -9.29 -0.54
CA THR A 50 0.87 -7.91 -0.33
C THR A 50 2.38 -7.76 -0.57
N PHE A 51 2.87 -6.54 -0.80
CA PHE A 51 4.32 -6.26 -0.87
C PHE A 51 5.08 -6.88 0.30
N HIS A 52 4.60 -6.69 1.53
CA HIS A 52 5.23 -7.25 2.73
C HIS A 52 5.20 -8.78 2.76
N GLY A 53 4.09 -9.41 2.35
CA GLY A 53 3.97 -10.86 2.32
C GLY A 53 4.91 -11.51 1.30
N ILE A 54 4.99 -10.92 0.10
CA ILE A 54 5.92 -11.36 -0.95
C ILE A 54 7.37 -11.08 -0.52
N GLY A 55 7.66 -9.90 0.01
CA GLY A 55 8.98 -9.53 0.53
C GLY A 55 9.47 -10.49 1.60
N ALA A 56 8.65 -10.78 2.62
CA ALA A 56 9.00 -11.75 3.66
C ALA A 56 9.27 -13.16 3.11
N ARG A 57 8.57 -13.58 2.06
CA ARG A 57 8.85 -14.86 1.40
C ARG A 57 10.18 -14.83 0.65
N LEU A 58 10.39 -13.80 -0.18
CA LEU A 58 11.61 -13.65 -0.96
C LEU A 58 12.84 -13.50 -0.05
N LEU A 59 12.76 -12.73 1.03
CA LEU A 59 13.86 -12.58 1.96
C LEU A 59 14.25 -13.91 2.64
N ARG A 60 13.28 -14.82 2.87
CA ARG A 60 13.61 -16.17 3.34
C ARG A 60 14.26 -17.03 2.25
N ASP A 61 13.76 -16.96 1.02
CA ASP A 61 14.33 -17.68 -0.12
C ASP A 61 15.80 -17.28 -0.38
N TYR A 62 16.18 -16.02 -0.10
CA TYR A 62 17.51 -15.45 -0.37
C TYR A 62 18.33 -15.15 0.89
N ALA A 63 17.86 -15.53 2.08
CA ALA A 63 18.40 -15.07 3.37
C ALA A 63 19.93 -15.24 3.46
N GLU A 64 20.44 -16.42 3.13
CA GLU A 64 21.87 -16.75 3.17
C GLU A 64 22.71 -15.85 2.25
N GLN A 65 22.19 -15.48 1.08
CA GLN A 65 22.91 -14.65 0.09
C GLN A 65 23.04 -13.19 0.54
N ILE A 66 22.07 -12.70 1.32
CA ILE A 66 22.00 -11.32 1.80
C ILE A 66 22.41 -11.19 3.27
N GLY A 67 22.96 -12.25 3.87
CA GLY A 67 23.45 -12.24 5.25
C GLY A 67 22.36 -12.17 6.32
N LEU A 68 21.14 -12.60 6.00
CA LEU A 68 20.05 -12.76 6.96
C LEU A 68 19.94 -14.21 7.41
N ASP A 69 19.52 -14.41 8.66
CA ASP A 69 19.11 -15.73 9.14
C ASP A 69 17.66 -15.99 8.69
N PRO A 70 17.38 -17.06 7.93
CA PRO A 70 16.05 -17.36 7.40
C PRO A 70 14.97 -17.57 8.49
N ALA A 71 15.38 -17.79 9.75
CA ALA A 71 14.51 -17.89 10.91
C ALA A 71 14.16 -16.52 11.55
N PHE A 72 14.48 -15.40 10.90
CA PHE A 72 14.12 -14.07 11.40
C PHE A 72 12.63 -13.99 11.73
N THR A 73 12.34 -13.32 12.85
CA THR A 73 10.96 -13.03 13.25
C THR A 73 10.55 -11.65 12.71
N ILE A 74 9.23 -11.45 12.59
CA ILE A 74 8.69 -10.20 12.07
C ILE A 74 7.92 -9.52 13.20
N HIS A 75 8.40 -8.38 13.65
CA HIS A 75 7.69 -7.55 14.62
C HIS A 75 6.47 -6.89 13.99
N ASP A 76 5.37 -6.86 14.74
CA ASP A 76 4.27 -5.99 14.39
C ASP A 76 4.56 -4.53 14.79
N ARG A 77 3.56 -3.66 14.65
CA ARG A 77 3.73 -2.24 14.92
C ARG A 77 3.90 -1.93 16.41
N GLU A 78 3.28 -2.71 17.29
CA GLU A 78 3.39 -2.52 18.73
C GLU A 78 4.73 -3.03 19.24
N ASP A 79 5.14 -4.23 18.82
CA ASP A 79 6.46 -4.80 19.13
C ASP A 79 7.60 -3.88 18.65
N SER A 80 7.45 -3.33 17.44
CA SER A 80 8.41 -2.36 16.87
C SER A 80 8.47 -1.08 17.70
N ALA A 81 7.32 -0.58 18.17
CA ALA A 81 7.27 0.61 19.01
C ALA A 81 7.86 0.36 20.39
N ASP A 82 7.70 -0.84 20.95
CA ASP A 82 8.28 -1.21 22.24
C ASP A 82 9.80 -1.36 22.17
N LEU A 83 10.32 -1.99 21.11
CA LEU A 83 11.76 -2.05 20.87
C LEU A 83 12.35 -0.65 20.65
N MET A 84 11.69 0.21 19.87
CA MET A 84 12.05 1.63 19.71
C MET A 84 12.06 2.35 21.07
N ASN A 85 11.09 2.05 21.94
CA ASN A 85 11.04 2.65 23.27
C ASN A 85 12.18 2.17 24.17
N LEU A 86 12.55 0.89 24.11
CA LEU A 86 13.68 0.34 24.86
C LEU A 86 14.98 1.08 24.49
N ALA A 87 15.29 1.19 23.19
CA ALA A 87 16.45 1.95 22.71
C ALA A 87 16.40 3.42 23.17
N ARG A 88 15.22 4.05 23.11
CA ARG A 88 14.99 5.42 23.60
C ARG A 88 15.28 5.59 25.09
N HIS A 89 14.97 4.58 25.90
CA HIS A 89 15.25 4.59 27.34
C HIS A 89 16.74 4.36 27.63
N GLU A 90 17.40 3.46 26.91
CA GLU A 90 18.83 3.16 27.07
C GLU A 90 19.71 4.37 26.71
N LEU A 91 19.35 5.12 25.68
CA LEU A 91 20.02 6.38 25.30
C LEU A 91 19.71 7.56 26.24
N GLY A 92 18.84 7.37 27.24
CA GLY A 92 18.49 8.42 28.19
C GLY A 92 17.54 9.51 27.66
N PHE A 93 17.05 9.40 26.42
CA PHE A 93 16.12 10.36 25.82
C PHE A 93 14.73 10.40 26.48
N SER A 94 14.45 9.44 27.36
CA SER A 94 13.26 9.45 28.20
C SER A 94 13.35 10.38 29.43
N LYS A 95 14.54 10.91 29.74
CA LYS A 95 14.81 11.72 30.95
C LYS A 95 15.29 13.14 30.65
N THR A 96 15.14 13.61 29.41
CA THR A 96 15.55 14.94 28.99
C THR A 96 14.71 16.04 29.65
N GLU A 97 15.30 17.20 29.92
CA GLU A 97 14.58 18.35 30.50
C GLU A 97 13.43 18.83 29.60
N SER A 98 13.65 18.81 28.29
CA SER A 98 12.62 19.04 27.28
C SER A 98 12.00 17.71 26.82
N ARG A 99 10.69 17.72 26.54
CA ARG A 99 9.93 16.50 26.19
C ARG A 99 10.35 15.97 24.81
N PHE A 100 11.04 14.84 24.79
CA PHE A 100 11.36 14.09 23.59
C PHE A 100 10.11 13.39 23.00
N PRO A 101 10.05 13.12 21.67
CA PRO A 101 8.89 12.46 21.05
C PRO A 101 8.59 11.07 21.63
N THR A 102 7.32 10.67 21.58
CA THR A 102 6.87 9.36 22.09
C THR A 102 7.33 8.22 21.17
N LYS A 103 7.34 6.98 21.68
CA LYS A 103 7.70 5.78 20.90
C LYS A 103 6.96 5.67 19.57
N GLY A 104 5.66 5.99 19.58
CA GLY A 104 4.82 5.95 18.38
C GLY A 104 5.20 7.02 17.37
N THR A 105 5.50 8.23 17.82
CA THR A 105 5.99 9.32 16.96
C THR A 105 7.37 8.99 16.38
N CYS A 106 8.31 8.49 17.20
CA CYS A 106 9.63 8.08 16.71
C CYS A 106 9.53 7.00 15.63
N LEU A 107 8.71 5.96 15.86
CA LEU A 107 8.50 4.90 14.88
C LEU A 107 7.84 5.43 13.59
N GLN A 108 6.90 6.36 13.69
CA GLN A 108 6.29 6.99 12.51
C GLN A 108 7.29 7.82 11.69
N ILE A 109 8.18 8.56 12.36
CA ILE A 109 9.24 9.33 11.70
C ILE A 109 10.21 8.36 10.99
N TYR A 110 10.66 7.32 11.68
CA TYR A 110 11.53 6.28 11.12
C TYR A 110 10.91 5.64 9.88
N SER A 111 9.69 5.13 10.04
CA SER A 111 8.95 4.47 8.96
C SER A 111 8.78 5.37 7.75
N ARG A 112 8.43 6.65 7.97
CA ARG A 112 8.29 7.61 6.88
C ARG A 112 9.61 7.87 6.16
N ALA A 113 10.72 8.01 6.89
CA ALA A 113 12.04 8.22 6.28
C ALA A 113 12.46 7.04 5.40
N VAL A 114 12.25 5.80 5.86
CA VAL A 114 12.55 4.58 5.10
C VAL A 114 11.66 4.48 3.85
N ASN A 115 10.34 4.58 4.01
CA ASN A 115 9.40 4.39 2.90
C ASN A 115 9.44 5.50 1.86
N ALA A 116 9.72 6.75 2.28
CA ALA A 116 9.91 7.88 1.36
C ALA A 116 11.30 7.90 0.71
N GLN A 117 12.24 7.07 1.18
CA GLN A 117 13.67 7.16 0.84
C GLN A 117 14.21 8.60 0.95
N ALA A 118 13.80 9.30 2.02
CA ALA A 118 14.08 10.72 2.20
C ALA A 118 15.00 10.96 3.41
N PRO A 119 15.92 11.93 3.34
CA PRO A 119 16.71 12.34 4.49
C PRO A 119 15.83 12.73 5.68
N LEU A 120 16.27 12.38 6.89
CA LEU A 120 15.51 12.65 8.11
C LEU A 120 15.13 14.14 8.25
N GLY A 121 16.03 15.06 7.89
CA GLY A 121 15.76 16.51 7.93
C GLY A 121 14.57 16.94 7.07
N GLU A 122 14.41 16.37 5.86
CA GLU A 122 13.28 16.66 4.97
C GLU A 122 11.96 16.11 5.53
N VAL A 123 12.00 14.90 6.10
CA VAL A 123 10.84 14.27 6.74
C VAL A 123 10.38 15.07 7.95
N LEU A 124 11.32 15.52 8.79
CA LEU A 124 11.02 16.39 9.92
C LEU A 124 10.45 17.72 9.44
N GLY A 125 11.06 18.38 8.47
CA GLY A 125 10.60 19.67 7.96
C GLY A 125 9.18 19.63 7.36
N SER A 126 8.83 18.55 6.68
CA SER A 126 7.56 18.44 5.94
C SER A 126 6.42 17.83 6.77
N ALA A 127 6.68 16.83 7.60
CA ALA A 127 5.65 16.02 8.25
C ALA A 127 5.67 16.07 9.77
N PHE A 128 6.83 16.38 10.37
CA PHE A 128 7.00 16.39 11.83
C PHE A 128 7.80 17.63 12.30
N PRO A 129 7.42 18.86 11.91
CA PRO A 129 8.24 20.05 12.15
C PRO A 129 8.45 20.33 13.64
N TRP A 130 7.52 19.93 14.50
CA TRP A 130 7.65 20.03 15.96
C TRP A 130 8.73 19.09 16.55
N CYS A 131 9.21 18.11 15.78
CA CYS A 131 10.31 17.21 16.16
C CYS A 131 11.66 17.64 15.57
N ALA A 132 11.72 18.70 14.76
CA ALA A 132 12.94 19.10 14.04
C ALA A 132 14.14 19.41 14.97
N ALA A 133 13.88 19.94 16.17
CA ALA A 133 14.92 20.22 17.16
C ALA A 133 15.65 18.96 17.68
N TRP A 134 15.08 17.78 17.44
CA TRP A 134 15.59 16.49 17.91
C TRP A 134 16.27 15.67 16.80
N ALA A 135 16.61 16.27 15.66
CA ALA A 135 17.09 15.54 14.48
C ALA A 135 18.31 14.65 14.77
N GLU A 136 19.30 15.16 15.52
CA GLU A 136 20.50 14.38 15.87
C GLU A 136 20.18 13.22 16.83
N GLN A 137 19.37 13.47 17.86
CA GLN A 137 18.95 12.44 18.81
C GLN A 137 18.07 11.37 18.14
N LEU A 138 17.22 11.76 17.19
CA LEU A 138 16.42 10.81 16.41
C LEU A 138 17.31 9.96 15.51
N LYS A 139 18.37 10.53 14.93
CA LYS A 139 19.35 9.77 14.14
C LYS A 139 20.09 8.73 14.99
N GLU A 140 20.53 9.14 16.19
CA GLU A 140 21.15 8.22 17.17
C GLU A 140 20.18 7.12 17.61
N LEU A 141 18.93 7.48 17.91
CA LEU A 141 17.88 6.52 18.27
C LEU A 141 17.61 5.52 17.15
N PHE A 142 17.54 5.96 15.90
CA PHE A 142 17.29 5.07 14.76
C PHE A 142 18.45 4.13 14.50
N ALA A 143 19.69 4.57 14.71
CA ALA A 143 20.86 3.70 14.65
C ALA A 143 20.78 2.61 15.73
N ALA A 144 20.55 3.00 16.99
CA ALA A 144 20.39 2.05 18.10
C ALA A 144 19.21 1.09 17.89
N TYR A 145 18.10 1.56 17.31
CA TYR A 145 16.95 0.72 16.97
C TYR A 145 17.30 -0.34 15.93
N VAL A 146 18.05 0.03 14.88
CA VAL A 146 18.53 -0.92 13.85
C VAL A 146 19.50 -1.94 14.45
N GLU A 147 20.44 -1.51 15.28
CA GLU A 147 21.36 -2.41 15.99
C GLU A 147 20.62 -3.40 16.89
N ALA A 148 19.61 -2.92 17.62
CA ALA A 148 18.79 -3.77 18.49
C ALA A 148 17.98 -4.80 17.69
N LYS A 149 17.41 -4.43 16.53
CA LYS A 149 16.74 -5.35 15.61
C LYS A 149 17.69 -6.44 15.10
N GLN A 150 18.89 -6.05 14.67
CA GLN A 150 19.91 -6.98 14.19
C GLN A 150 20.37 -7.96 15.28
N ALA A 151 20.62 -7.46 16.50
CA ALA A 151 21.04 -8.31 17.63
C ALA A 151 20.00 -9.36 18.02
N GLN A 152 18.70 -9.09 17.76
CA GLN A 152 17.59 -10.01 18.06
C GLN A 152 17.17 -10.85 16.86
N ASN A 153 17.82 -10.69 15.70
CA ASN A 153 17.42 -11.31 14.43
C ASN A 153 15.94 -11.07 14.09
N VAL A 154 15.51 -9.82 14.23
CA VAL A 154 14.13 -9.37 14.02
C VAL A 154 14.09 -8.37 12.87
N LEU A 155 13.08 -8.50 12.02
CA LEU A 155 12.71 -7.49 11.03
C LEU A 155 11.37 -6.86 11.38
N ASP A 156 11.17 -5.59 11.07
CA ASP A 156 9.86 -4.96 11.04
C ASP A 156 9.27 -4.93 9.61
N TYR A 157 8.08 -4.36 9.45
CA TYR A 157 7.46 -4.25 8.12
C TYR A 157 8.25 -3.38 7.14
N ASP A 158 8.92 -2.32 7.62
CA ASP A 158 9.69 -1.42 6.76
C ASP A 158 10.98 -2.10 6.29
N ASP A 159 11.61 -2.91 7.15
CA ASP A 159 12.76 -3.73 6.82
C ASP A 159 12.45 -4.71 5.69
N LEU A 160 11.27 -5.35 5.69
CA LEU A 160 10.90 -6.28 4.62
C LEU A 160 10.95 -5.62 3.24
N LEU A 161 10.57 -4.35 3.15
CA LEU A 161 10.65 -3.58 1.92
C LEU A 161 12.08 -3.09 1.67
N LEU A 162 12.78 -2.64 2.72
CA LEU A 162 14.13 -2.11 2.61
C LEU A 162 15.13 -3.18 2.13
N TYR A 163 15.15 -4.35 2.77
CA TYR A 163 16.00 -5.45 2.36
C TYR A 163 15.62 -5.98 0.97
N TRP A 164 14.32 -6.00 0.62
CA TRP A 164 13.92 -6.36 -0.73
C TRP A 164 14.43 -5.35 -1.75
N ALA A 165 14.31 -4.04 -1.48
CA ALA A 165 14.84 -3.02 -2.37
C ALA A 165 16.36 -3.11 -2.52
N GLN A 166 17.10 -3.37 -1.44
CA GLN A 166 18.56 -3.59 -1.49
C GLN A 166 18.91 -4.84 -2.31
N MET A 167 18.22 -5.95 -2.07
CA MET A 167 18.38 -7.18 -2.85
C MET A 167 18.08 -6.96 -4.34
N ALA A 168 17.07 -6.14 -4.66
CA ALA A 168 16.73 -5.79 -6.03
C ALA A 168 17.69 -4.73 -6.64
N ALA A 169 18.47 -4.02 -5.83
CA ALA A 169 19.50 -3.11 -6.33
C ALA A 169 20.77 -3.85 -6.82
N GLU A 170 21.01 -5.07 -6.31
CA GLU A 170 22.12 -5.91 -6.76
C GLU A 170 21.83 -6.55 -8.12
N PRO A 171 22.59 -6.23 -9.20
CA PRO A 171 22.21 -6.57 -10.57
C PRO A 171 22.01 -8.07 -10.83
N GLU A 172 22.84 -8.93 -10.23
CA GLU A 172 22.74 -10.38 -10.41
C GLU A 172 21.46 -10.93 -9.77
N ILE A 173 21.16 -10.50 -8.55
CA ILE A 173 19.94 -10.92 -7.84
C ILE A 173 18.70 -10.33 -8.51
N ALA A 174 18.76 -9.07 -8.94
CA ALA A 174 17.69 -8.39 -9.68
C ALA A 174 17.36 -9.13 -10.98
N ALA A 175 18.36 -9.50 -11.78
CA ALA A 175 18.16 -10.26 -13.01
C ALA A 175 17.53 -11.63 -12.72
N HIS A 176 18.00 -12.33 -11.69
CA HIS A 176 17.45 -13.62 -11.31
C HIS A 176 15.99 -13.49 -10.82
N LEU A 177 15.69 -12.53 -9.94
CA LEU A 177 14.34 -12.25 -9.44
C LEU A 177 13.39 -11.82 -10.56
N GLY A 178 13.81 -10.89 -11.42
CA GLY A 178 13.04 -10.41 -12.56
C GLY A 178 12.74 -11.54 -13.55
N SER A 179 13.70 -12.45 -13.77
CA SER A 179 13.53 -13.63 -14.63
C SER A 179 12.59 -14.69 -14.05
N ARG A 180 12.27 -14.65 -12.75
CA ARG A 180 11.31 -15.55 -12.13
C ARG A 180 9.88 -15.29 -12.59
N PHE A 181 9.57 -14.02 -12.86
CA PHE A 181 8.22 -13.56 -13.19
C PHE A 181 8.19 -12.94 -14.57
N ASP A 182 7.49 -13.58 -15.51
CA ASP A 182 7.24 -12.99 -16.83
C ASP A 182 6.28 -11.80 -16.71
N HIS A 183 5.29 -11.93 -15.82
CA HIS A 183 4.26 -10.92 -15.59
C HIS A 183 4.22 -10.48 -14.13
N VAL A 184 4.29 -9.17 -13.90
CA VAL A 184 4.15 -8.53 -12.60
C VAL A 184 2.92 -7.63 -12.64
N LEU A 185 1.91 -7.96 -11.84
CA LEU A 185 0.63 -7.28 -11.80
C LEU A 185 0.50 -6.59 -10.43
N VAL A 186 0.32 -5.27 -10.44
CA VAL A 186 0.22 -4.48 -9.21
C VAL A 186 -1.11 -3.75 -9.16
N ASP A 187 -1.87 -3.97 -8.10
CA ASP A 187 -3.12 -3.30 -7.82
C ASP A 187 -2.93 -2.15 -6.81
N GLU A 188 -3.81 -1.16 -6.84
CA GLU A 188 -3.77 0.06 -6.01
C GLU A 188 -2.43 0.82 -6.10
N TYR A 189 -1.88 0.95 -7.31
CA TYR A 189 -0.55 1.51 -7.54
C TYR A 189 -0.39 2.96 -7.08
N GLN A 190 -1.48 3.74 -7.01
CA GLN A 190 -1.47 5.10 -6.48
C GLN A 190 -1.03 5.19 -5.02
N ASP A 191 -1.18 4.10 -4.26
CA ASP A 191 -0.87 4.04 -2.83
C ASP A 191 0.54 3.49 -2.55
N THR A 192 1.32 3.27 -3.61
CA THR A 192 2.71 2.84 -3.48
C THR A 192 3.60 3.99 -3.01
N ASN A 193 4.57 3.68 -2.16
CA ASN A 193 5.63 4.61 -1.80
C ASN A 193 6.84 4.48 -2.75
N ARG A 194 7.84 5.36 -2.60
CA ARG A 194 9.03 5.37 -3.47
C ARG A 194 9.84 4.07 -3.37
N LEU A 195 9.94 3.49 -2.17
CA LEU A 195 10.64 2.23 -1.92
C LEU A 195 9.97 1.04 -2.66
N GLN A 196 8.65 0.98 -2.65
CA GLN A 196 7.89 -0.04 -3.38
C GLN A 196 8.03 0.13 -4.89
N ALA A 197 7.96 1.38 -5.39
CA ALA A 197 8.19 1.66 -6.80
C ALA A 197 9.61 1.27 -7.24
N SER A 198 10.65 1.55 -6.43
CA SER A 198 12.02 1.17 -6.78
C SER A 198 12.22 -0.35 -6.91
N ILE A 199 11.55 -1.15 -6.06
CA ILE A 199 11.54 -2.61 -6.18
C ILE A 199 11.00 -3.05 -7.55
N LEU A 200 9.87 -2.48 -7.98
CA LEU A 200 9.24 -2.86 -9.24
C LEU A 200 10.08 -2.47 -10.45
N LEU A 201 10.71 -1.30 -10.42
CA LEU A 201 11.62 -0.86 -11.47
C LEU A 201 12.87 -1.71 -11.55
N ALA A 202 13.41 -2.14 -10.42
CA ALA A 202 14.54 -3.05 -10.39
C ALA A 202 14.17 -4.44 -10.95
N LEU A 203 12.97 -4.94 -10.66
CA LEU A 203 12.48 -6.21 -11.19
C LEU A 203 12.22 -6.16 -12.70
N LYS A 204 11.70 -5.03 -13.21
CA LYS A 204 11.31 -4.82 -14.61
C LYS A 204 11.87 -3.49 -15.13
N PRO A 205 13.19 -3.38 -15.36
CA PRO A 205 13.85 -2.11 -15.70
C PRO A 205 13.44 -1.52 -17.03
N ASP A 206 12.98 -2.35 -17.98
CA ASP A 206 12.44 -1.94 -19.27
C ASP A 206 10.90 -1.85 -19.29
N GLY A 207 10.24 -2.15 -18.16
CA GLY A 207 8.79 -2.23 -18.02
C GLY A 207 8.16 -3.46 -18.66
N ALA A 208 8.93 -4.37 -19.26
CA ALA A 208 8.39 -5.51 -19.98
C ALA A 208 7.68 -6.50 -19.03
N GLY A 209 6.38 -6.71 -19.25
CA GLY A 209 5.57 -7.59 -18.42
C GLY A 209 5.12 -6.97 -17.08
N LEU A 210 5.40 -5.69 -16.83
CA LEU A 210 4.83 -4.95 -15.70
C LEU A 210 3.47 -4.36 -16.09
N THR A 211 2.47 -4.57 -15.26
CA THR A 211 1.15 -3.95 -15.39
C THR A 211 0.72 -3.42 -14.05
N VAL A 212 0.42 -2.13 -13.99
CA VAL A 212 -0.07 -1.46 -12.78
C VAL A 212 -1.50 -1.01 -13.00
N VAL A 213 -2.32 -1.12 -11.96
CA VAL A 213 -3.70 -0.64 -11.92
C VAL A 213 -3.81 0.30 -10.73
N GLY A 214 -4.48 1.43 -10.93
CA GLY A 214 -4.74 2.37 -9.86
C GLY A 214 -5.55 3.57 -10.31
N ASP A 215 -5.90 4.41 -9.35
CA ASP A 215 -6.68 5.62 -9.52
C ASP A 215 -6.04 6.76 -8.73
N ASP A 216 -5.46 7.73 -9.42
CA ASP A 216 -4.84 8.93 -8.83
C ASP A 216 -5.79 9.69 -7.90
N ALA A 217 -7.09 9.71 -8.22
CA ALA A 217 -8.11 10.35 -7.39
C ALA A 217 -8.37 9.62 -6.06
N GLN A 218 -7.86 8.40 -5.90
CA GLN A 218 -8.04 7.56 -4.70
C GLN A 218 -6.77 7.47 -3.85
N SER A 219 -5.71 8.23 -4.18
CA SER A 219 -4.47 8.29 -3.39
C SER A 219 -4.70 8.99 -2.05
N ILE A 220 -5.05 8.24 -1.01
CA ILE A 220 -5.36 8.75 0.34
C ILE A 220 -4.31 8.38 1.38
N TYR A 221 -3.30 7.58 1.03
CA TYR A 221 -2.28 7.08 1.97
C TYR A 221 -0.99 7.92 2.02
N SER A 222 -1.03 9.21 1.67
CA SER A 222 0.16 10.09 1.69
C SER A 222 0.81 10.21 3.07
N PHE A 223 0.02 10.05 4.15
CA PHE A 223 0.53 9.98 5.52
C PHE A 223 1.43 8.76 5.79
N ARG A 224 1.38 7.73 4.93
CA ARG A 224 2.28 6.56 4.91
C ARG A 224 3.36 6.65 3.82
N ALA A 225 3.65 7.87 3.35
CA ALA A 225 4.59 8.13 2.26
C ALA A 225 4.18 7.58 0.88
N ALA A 226 2.88 7.32 0.65
CA ALA A 226 2.41 7.06 -0.71
C ALA A 226 2.73 8.27 -1.62
N GLU A 227 3.22 7.97 -2.82
CA GLU A 227 3.68 8.96 -3.79
C GLU A 227 2.79 8.87 -5.04
N VAL A 228 1.81 9.77 -5.14
CA VAL A 228 0.87 9.81 -6.28
C VAL A 228 1.60 10.02 -7.61
N ARG A 229 2.79 10.64 -7.60
CA ARG A 229 3.62 10.76 -8.80
C ARG A 229 4.03 9.42 -9.37
N ASN A 230 4.11 8.35 -8.57
CA ASN A 230 4.39 7.00 -9.07
C ASN A 230 3.41 6.60 -10.17
N ILE A 231 2.11 6.80 -9.97
CA ILE A 231 1.11 6.45 -10.98
C ILE A 231 1.01 7.48 -12.11
N LEU A 232 1.14 8.77 -11.79
CA LEU A 232 1.05 9.85 -12.78
C LEU A 232 2.21 9.83 -13.80
N ASP A 233 3.41 9.47 -13.33
CA ASP A 233 4.63 9.45 -14.16
C ASP A 233 4.90 8.09 -14.81
N PHE A 234 4.24 7.02 -14.34
CA PHE A 234 4.40 5.65 -14.86
C PHE A 234 4.38 5.56 -16.40
N PRO A 235 3.48 6.24 -17.15
CA PRO A 235 3.44 6.14 -18.60
C PRO A 235 4.74 6.57 -19.30
N LYS A 236 5.53 7.44 -18.67
CA LYS A 236 6.78 8.01 -19.20
C LYS A 236 8.03 7.47 -18.49
N GLN A 237 7.85 6.51 -17.59
CA GLN A 237 8.90 6.03 -16.70
C GLN A 237 9.94 5.15 -17.41
N PHE A 238 9.56 4.50 -18.52
CA PHE A 238 10.40 3.60 -19.29
C PHE A 238 10.77 4.21 -20.65
N ALA A 239 11.85 3.70 -21.26
CA ALA A 239 12.29 4.14 -22.59
C ALA A 239 11.19 3.97 -23.65
N GLN A 240 10.42 2.88 -23.54
CA GLN A 240 9.17 2.71 -24.27
C GLN A 240 8.01 3.14 -23.37
N ALA A 241 7.23 4.11 -23.82
CA ALA A 241 6.07 4.58 -23.07
C ALA A 241 5.08 3.43 -22.81
N ALA A 242 4.57 3.35 -21.58
CA ALA A 242 3.61 2.32 -21.21
C ALA A 242 2.29 2.54 -21.94
N ALA A 243 1.64 1.44 -22.35
CA ALA A 243 0.29 1.52 -22.90
C ALA A 243 -0.70 1.90 -21.80
N VAL A 244 -1.40 3.02 -21.97
CA VAL A 244 -2.40 3.50 -21.01
C VAL A 244 -3.79 3.10 -21.49
N VAL A 245 -4.52 2.37 -20.66
CA VAL A 245 -5.92 2.00 -20.89
C VAL A 245 -6.79 2.66 -19.83
N MET A 246 -7.64 3.59 -20.25
CA MET A 246 -8.57 4.28 -19.35
C MET A 246 -9.89 3.52 -19.23
N LEU A 247 -10.29 3.19 -18.00
CA LEU A 247 -11.57 2.55 -17.70
C LEU A 247 -12.55 3.59 -17.16
N GLU A 248 -13.38 4.16 -18.03
CA GLU A 248 -14.29 5.25 -17.67
C GLU A 248 -15.70 4.79 -17.29
N ARG A 249 -16.07 3.56 -17.63
CA ARG A 249 -17.39 3.03 -17.31
C ARG A 249 -17.46 2.55 -15.86
N ASN A 250 -18.28 3.22 -15.06
CA ASN A 250 -18.57 2.85 -13.69
C ASN A 250 -19.78 1.89 -13.63
N TYR A 251 -19.60 0.74 -12.98
CA TYR A 251 -20.65 -0.27 -12.81
C TYR A 251 -21.29 -0.27 -11.40
N ARG A 252 -20.78 0.57 -10.48
CA ARG A 252 -21.12 0.57 -9.06
C ARG A 252 -22.19 1.62 -8.72
N SER A 253 -21.95 2.86 -9.12
CA SER A 253 -22.70 4.03 -8.69
C SER A 253 -23.71 4.50 -9.73
N THR A 254 -24.71 5.25 -9.28
CA THR A 254 -25.69 5.91 -10.14
C THR A 254 -25.14 7.19 -10.74
N GLU A 255 -25.76 7.66 -11.81
CA GLU A 255 -25.39 8.92 -12.48
C GLU A 255 -25.32 10.12 -11.53
N THR A 256 -26.27 10.24 -10.60
CA THR A 256 -26.33 11.36 -9.64
C THR A 256 -25.16 11.37 -8.66
N ILE A 257 -24.74 10.21 -8.17
CA ILE A 257 -23.55 10.07 -7.31
C ILE A 257 -22.29 10.35 -8.13
N LEU A 258 -22.21 9.80 -9.34
CA LEU A 258 -21.04 9.94 -10.20
C LEU A 258 -20.85 11.38 -10.67
N ALA A 259 -21.94 12.11 -10.94
CA ALA A 259 -21.91 13.52 -11.27
C ALA A 259 -21.32 14.36 -10.11
N ALA A 260 -21.71 14.06 -8.87
CA ALA A 260 -21.14 14.72 -7.70
C ALA A 260 -19.64 14.41 -7.55
N ALA A 261 -19.25 13.14 -7.67
CA ALA A 261 -17.84 12.72 -7.61
C ALA A 261 -16.98 13.38 -8.70
N ASN A 262 -17.45 13.38 -9.96
CA ASN A 262 -16.76 14.00 -11.09
C ASN A 262 -16.60 15.52 -10.91
N ARG A 263 -17.56 16.19 -10.28
CA ARG A 263 -17.46 17.63 -9.97
C ARG A 263 -16.41 17.90 -8.92
N VAL A 264 -16.41 17.15 -7.82
CA VAL A 264 -15.42 17.30 -6.74
C VAL A 264 -14.01 17.05 -7.26
N ILE A 265 -13.78 15.95 -7.99
CA ILE A 265 -12.44 15.65 -8.52
C ILE A 265 -12.01 16.61 -9.65
N GLY A 266 -12.97 17.30 -10.28
CA GLY A 266 -12.68 18.32 -11.29
C GLY A 266 -11.89 19.52 -10.77
N GLU A 267 -11.91 19.74 -9.44
CA GLU A 267 -11.17 20.82 -8.76
C GLU A 267 -9.69 20.45 -8.49
N ALA A 268 -9.27 19.20 -8.70
CA ALA A 268 -7.89 18.78 -8.48
C ALA A 268 -6.94 19.35 -9.56
N SER A 269 -5.79 19.89 -9.13
CA SER A 269 -4.80 20.55 -9.99
C SER A 269 -4.00 19.59 -10.88
N GLU A 270 -3.72 18.38 -10.38
CA GLU A 270 -3.02 17.32 -11.10
C GLU A 270 -3.87 16.05 -11.07
N ARG A 271 -4.20 15.52 -12.25
CA ARG A 271 -4.97 14.27 -12.40
C ARG A 271 -4.87 13.68 -13.80
N PHE A 272 -5.18 12.39 -13.92
CA PHE A 272 -5.58 11.86 -15.22
C PHE A 272 -6.94 12.44 -15.62
N THR A 273 -7.03 13.00 -16.83
CA THR A 273 -8.29 13.50 -17.36
C THR A 273 -9.14 12.31 -17.80
N LYS A 274 -9.98 11.82 -16.90
CA LYS A 274 -11.02 10.83 -17.16
C LYS A 274 -12.38 11.35 -16.70
N ASN A 275 -13.42 11.05 -17.46
CA ASN A 275 -14.79 11.39 -17.08
C ASN A 275 -15.60 10.11 -16.90
N LEU A 276 -15.84 9.74 -15.65
CA LEU A 276 -16.56 8.52 -15.34
C LEU A 276 -18.02 8.63 -15.77
N TRP A 277 -18.56 7.58 -16.40
CA TRP A 277 -19.96 7.49 -16.81
C TRP A 277 -20.59 6.16 -16.40
N THR A 278 -21.93 6.09 -16.31
CA THR A 278 -22.66 4.90 -15.86
C THR A 278 -24.01 4.78 -16.58
N GLU A 279 -24.49 3.55 -16.78
CA GLU A 279 -25.86 3.29 -17.27
C GLU A 279 -26.89 3.24 -16.13
N ARG A 280 -26.43 3.22 -14.86
CA ARG A 280 -27.30 3.15 -13.69
C ARG A 280 -27.94 4.52 -13.46
N ARG A 281 -29.23 4.64 -13.76
CA ARG A 281 -30.02 5.86 -13.53
C ARG A 281 -30.59 5.88 -12.12
N SER A 282 -30.69 7.07 -11.54
CA SER A 282 -31.44 7.34 -10.31
C SER A 282 -31.90 8.78 -10.30
N SER A 283 -33.12 9.02 -9.81
CA SER A 283 -33.63 10.38 -9.54
C SER A 283 -33.13 10.95 -8.22
N HIS A 284 -32.62 10.10 -7.31
CA HIS A 284 -32.16 10.49 -5.98
C HIS A 284 -30.79 11.15 -6.07
N ARG A 285 -30.67 12.35 -5.50
CA ARG A 285 -29.41 13.09 -5.40
C ARG A 285 -28.76 12.86 -4.04
N PRO A 286 -27.42 12.94 -3.94
CA PRO A 286 -26.75 13.02 -2.64
C PRO A 286 -27.35 14.16 -1.81
N GLN A 287 -27.61 13.89 -0.53
CA GLN A 287 -28.20 14.85 0.41
C GLN A 287 -27.11 15.43 1.32
N LEU A 288 -27.18 16.75 1.54
CA LEU A 288 -26.41 17.45 2.55
C LEU A 288 -27.39 17.88 3.65
N VAL A 289 -27.14 17.43 4.88
CA VAL A 289 -28.05 17.64 6.01
C VAL A 289 -27.28 18.34 7.12
N SER A 290 -27.80 19.48 7.57
CA SER A 290 -27.24 20.23 8.69
C SER A 290 -27.97 19.86 9.97
N VAL A 291 -27.20 19.53 11.01
CA VAL A 291 -27.66 19.20 12.36
C VAL A 291 -26.95 20.10 13.37
N ARG A 292 -27.47 20.20 14.59
CA ARG A 292 -26.95 21.12 15.62
C ARG A 292 -25.62 20.67 16.21
N ASP A 293 -25.48 19.37 16.46
CA ASP A 293 -24.33 18.78 17.16
C ASP A 293 -24.10 17.31 16.77
N GLU A 294 -23.04 16.72 17.30
CA GLU A 294 -22.64 15.32 17.03
C GLU A 294 -23.69 14.30 17.51
N ALA A 295 -24.39 14.58 18.61
CA ALA A 295 -25.42 13.69 19.12
C ALA A 295 -26.63 13.67 18.18
N GLU A 296 -27.03 14.83 17.66
CA GLU A 296 -28.08 14.93 16.64
C GLU A 296 -27.65 14.29 15.32
N GLN A 297 -26.37 14.42 14.92
CA GLN A 297 -25.83 13.73 13.74
C GLN A 297 -25.99 12.22 13.86
N ALA A 298 -25.56 11.63 14.99
CA ALA A 298 -25.68 10.20 15.23
C ALA A 298 -27.15 9.74 15.23
N ASN A 299 -28.03 10.50 15.88
CA ASN A 299 -29.46 10.21 15.88
C ASN A 299 -30.08 10.27 14.48
N TYR A 300 -29.74 11.29 13.69
CA TYR A 300 -30.20 11.43 12.31
C TYR A 300 -29.78 10.22 11.46
N VAL A 301 -28.51 9.83 11.51
CA VAL A 301 -27.97 8.69 10.75
C VAL A 301 -28.66 7.38 11.18
N CYS A 302 -28.82 7.14 12.49
CA CYS A 302 -29.52 5.97 13.00
C CYS A 302 -30.97 5.91 12.51
N GLN A 303 -31.70 7.02 12.56
CA GLN A 303 -33.09 7.10 12.09
C GLN A 303 -33.17 6.85 10.57
N ALA A 304 -32.27 7.45 9.79
CA ALA A 304 -32.22 7.23 8.33
C ALA A 304 -31.96 5.75 7.99
N ILE A 305 -31.03 5.10 8.70
CA ILE A 305 -30.72 3.68 8.50
C ILE A 305 -31.92 2.78 8.82
N LEU A 306 -32.62 3.09 9.93
CA LEU A 306 -33.81 2.35 10.34
C LEU A 306 -34.97 2.54 9.35
N ALA A 307 -35.18 3.77 8.86
CA ALA A 307 -36.19 4.05 7.84
C ALA A 307 -35.91 3.28 6.53
N GLU A 308 -34.65 3.25 6.06
CA GLU A 308 -34.24 2.46 4.90
C GLU A 308 -34.41 0.96 5.13
N ARG A 309 -34.16 0.48 6.35
CA ARG A 309 -34.41 -0.92 6.73
C ARG A 309 -35.90 -1.25 6.67
N GLU A 310 -36.75 -0.37 7.19
CA GLU A 310 -38.22 -0.51 7.13
C GLU A 310 -38.73 -0.51 5.68
N ALA A 311 -38.06 0.22 4.79
CA ALA A 311 -38.30 0.20 3.34
C ALA A 311 -37.74 -1.04 2.62
N GLY A 312 -37.01 -1.92 3.33
CA GLY A 312 -36.53 -3.22 2.82
C GLY A 312 -35.02 -3.30 2.58
N THR A 313 -34.25 -2.23 2.80
CA THR A 313 -32.80 -2.23 2.65
C THR A 313 -32.13 -2.93 3.84
N ALA A 314 -31.52 -4.10 3.61
CA ALA A 314 -30.85 -4.84 4.67
C ALA A 314 -29.75 -4.00 5.36
N LEU A 315 -29.63 -4.07 6.69
CA LEU A 315 -28.63 -3.30 7.46
C LEU A 315 -27.20 -3.49 6.93
N LYS A 316 -26.84 -4.71 6.51
CA LYS A 316 -25.52 -5.04 5.93
C LYS A 316 -25.25 -4.41 4.56
N ALA A 317 -26.26 -3.84 3.91
CA ALA A 317 -26.12 -3.11 2.64
C ALA A 317 -26.02 -1.59 2.85
N GLN A 318 -26.04 -1.14 4.10
CA GLN A 318 -25.88 0.25 4.50
C GLN A 318 -24.53 0.42 5.20
N ALA A 319 -23.89 1.57 5.04
CA ALA A 319 -22.58 1.85 5.63
C ALA A 319 -22.51 3.30 6.12
N VAL A 320 -21.84 3.51 7.25
CA VAL A 320 -21.48 4.83 7.79
C VAL A 320 -19.96 4.97 7.66
N LEU A 321 -19.52 6.06 7.03
CA LEU A 321 -18.10 6.39 6.84
C LEU A 321 -17.80 7.66 7.66
N PHE A 322 -16.71 7.66 8.41
CA PHE A 322 -16.24 8.77 9.26
C PHE A 322 -14.72 8.85 9.25
#